data_AF-A0A661XVJ9-F1
#
_entry.id   AF-A0A661XVJ9-F1
#
_cell.length_a   1.000
_cell.length_b   1.000
_cell.length_c   1.000
_cell.angle_alpha   90.00
_cell.angle_beta   90.00
_cell.angle_gamma   90.00
#
_symmetry.space_group_name_H-M   'P 1'
#
loop_
_entity.id
_entity.type
_entity.pdbx_description
1 polymer ?
#
loop_
_entity_poly.entity_id
_entity_poly.type
_entity_poly.pdbx_seq_one_letter_code
_entity_poly.pdbx_strand_id
1 'polypeptide(L)'
;DNNSTTILDDFDSILENHKYANKGIYNLLATATNNLGDTTYEDLAITVSFKETSLAGIRETLFKTGQNEYSFLTINLHTYQEEDQLEKLNMVIDVIGQMDIDFITFQECAQHKSAELIDAIIREDNMAHLIVAGLDEKYSTSYKFSWDWAHYGWNVWEEGVSVLSKYPILENEARYVSSSTSKTNIESRKVIYSACQLPDGKQINMYSVHTHWRTSLTSEEQNNQIKNIQAMVDEKSTANSYSFVAGDFNVNPTSDYPWSEGYKTMIANGNYVDTYLLANDGANNKPAQSQHNTVLGDFPGRIDYIFMKSNADFEVVDSQIIFRADIVGKVSDHYGVITKVRLIN
;
A
#
# COMPACT_ATOMS: atom_id res chain seq x y z
N ASP A 1 30.39 -10.18 4.49
CA ASP A 1 31.31 -11.32 4.66
C ASP A 1 30.63 -12.62 4.28
N ASN A 2 31.20 -13.38 3.34
CA ASN A 2 30.95 -14.82 3.22
C ASN A 2 32.15 -15.47 2.49
N ASN A 3 33.17 -15.85 3.25
CA ASN A 3 34.41 -16.41 2.71
C ASN A 3 34.27 -17.92 2.46
N SER A 4 33.96 -18.36 1.24
CA SER A 4 34.27 -19.72 0.80
C SER A 4 34.21 -19.96 -0.72
N THR A 5 35.34 -19.79 -1.40
CA THR A 5 35.73 -20.74 -2.47
C THR A 5 37.25 -20.74 -2.65
N THR A 6 37.92 -21.78 -2.15
CA THR A 6 39.21 -22.20 -2.69
C THR A 6 38.95 -22.85 -4.04
N ILE A 7 39.50 -22.30 -5.12
CA ILE A 7 39.50 -22.94 -6.44
C ILE A 7 40.96 -23.12 -6.87
N LEU A 8 41.36 -24.38 -6.92
CA LEU A 8 42.42 -24.85 -7.81
C LEU A 8 41.73 -25.36 -9.10
N ASP A 9 42.50 -25.38 -10.18
CA ASP A 9 42.21 -25.87 -11.53
C ASP A 9 41.81 -24.80 -12.56
N ASP A 10 42.42 -24.89 -13.75
CA ASP A 10 42.18 -24.01 -14.90
C ASP A 10 40.77 -24.25 -15.47
N PHE A 11 39.96 -23.18 -15.53
CA PHE A 11 38.71 -23.15 -16.29
C PHE A 11 38.84 -22.17 -17.46
N ASP A 12 38.46 -22.59 -18.66
CA ASP A 12 38.43 -21.75 -19.87
C ASP A 12 37.48 -20.53 -19.76
N SER A 13 36.62 -20.49 -18.73
CA SER A 13 35.80 -19.32 -18.38
C SER A 13 35.35 -19.38 -16.91
N ILE A 14 35.29 -18.21 -16.26
CA ILE A 14 34.62 -18.02 -14.97
C ILE A 14 33.26 -17.35 -15.25
N LEU A 15 32.19 -17.85 -14.64
CA LEU A 15 30.81 -17.39 -14.85
C LEU A 15 30.12 -17.17 -13.49
N GLU A 16 30.30 -15.97 -12.94
CA GLU A 16 29.54 -15.50 -11.78
C GLU A 16 28.35 -14.63 -12.20
N ASN A 17 27.24 -14.72 -11.47
CA ASN A 17 26.04 -13.92 -11.70
C ASN A 17 25.74 -13.10 -10.43
N HIS A 18 25.45 -11.80 -10.61
CA HIS A 18 25.14 -10.89 -9.51
C HIS A 18 23.82 -10.15 -9.79
N LYS A 19 22.82 -10.28 -8.90
CA LYS A 19 21.57 -9.49 -8.96
C LYS A 19 21.79 -8.17 -8.23
N TYR A 20 21.90 -7.07 -8.97
CA TYR A 20 21.93 -5.73 -8.40
C TYR A 20 20.53 -5.30 -7.96
N ALA A 21 20.41 -4.73 -6.76
CA ALA A 21 19.13 -4.36 -6.15
C ALA A 21 18.69 -2.91 -6.45
N ASN A 22 19.48 -2.12 -7.18
CA ASN A 22 19.18 -0.74 -7.56
C ASN A 22 19.48 -0.50 -9.05
N LYS A 23 18.85 0.53 -9.64
CA LYS A 23 19.25 1.11 -10.93
C LYS A 23 20.61 1.80 -10.79
N GLY A 24 21.46 1.76 -11.82
CA GLY A 24 22.73 2.47 -11.81
C GLY A 24 23.74 2.00 -12.85
N ILE A 25 24.91 2.64 -12.88
CA ILE A 25 26.09 2.16 -13.60
C ILE A 25 27.01 1.51 -12.56
N TYR A 26 27.21 0.21 -12.68
CA TYR A 26 28.06 -0.58 -11.80
C TYR A 26 29.36 -0.92 -12.50
N ASN A 27 30.49 -0.50 -11.93
CA ASN A 27 31.81 -0.83 -12.43
C ASN A 27 32.26 -2.16 -11.82
N LEU A 28 32.43 -3.19 -12.64
CA LEU A 28 33.05 -4.45 -12.27
C LEU A 28 34.53 -4.42 -12.64
N LEU A 29 35.39 -4.50 -11.62
CA LEU A 29 36.83 -4.65 -11.77
C LEU A 29 37.18 -6.14 -11.82
N ALA A 30 37.47 -6.66 -13.02
CA ALA A 30 38.09 -7.97 -13.17
C ALA A 30 39.59 -7.87 -12.89
N THR A 31 40.13 -8.80 -12.10
CA THR A 31 41.56 -8.85 -11.73
C THR A 31 42.10 -10.25 -11.98
N ALA A 32 43.20 -10.37 -12.72
CA ALA A 32 43.85 -11.65 -13.01
C ALA A 32 45.36 -11.56 -12.73
N THR A 33 45.90 -12.50 -11.95
CA THR A 33 47.33 -12.55 -11.59
C THR A 33 47.96 -13.82 -12.13
N ASN A 34 49.12 -13.70 -12.78
CA ASN A 34 49.84 -14.84 -13.36
C ASN A 34 50.69 -15.60 -12.32
N ASN A 35 51.31 -16.69 -12.73
CA ASN A 35 52.20 -17.53 -11.90
C ASN A 35 53.54 -16.87 -11.51
N LEU A 36 53.81 -15.64 -11.96
CA LEU A 36 54.97 -14.83 -11.59
C LEU A 36 54.61 -13.70 -10.60
N GLY A 37 53.31 -13.44 -10.40
CA GLY A 37 52.79 -12.35 -9.57
C GLY A 37 52.46 -11.06 -10.33
N ASP A 38 52.55 -11.04 -11.67
CA ASP A 38 52.10 -9.90 -12.48
C ASP A 38 50.57 -9.89 -12.54
N THR A 39 49.95 -8.73 -12.34
CA THR A 39 48.48 -8.56 -12.30
C THR A 39 47.99 -7.67 -13.44
N THR A 40 46.92 -8.10 -14.09
CA THR A 40 46.17 -7.38 -15.13
C THR A 40 44.76 -7.05 -14.61
N TYR A 41 44.21 -5.93 -15.08
CA TYR A 41 42.91 -5.40 -14.68
C TYR A 41 42.06 -5.06 -15.90
N GLU A 42 40.75 -5.27 -15.82
CA GLU A 42 39.74 -4.80 -16.79
C GLU A 42 38.54 -4.20 -16.05
N ASP A 43 38.06 -3.04 -16.50
CA ASP A 43 36.94 -2.31 -15.90
C ASP A 43 35.71 -2.36 -16.82
N LEU A 44 34.66 -3.06 -16.40
CA LEU A 44 33.39 -3.16 -17.14
C LEU A 44 32.27 -2.36 -16.45
N ALA A 45 31.83 -1.28 -17.11
CA ALA A 45 30.66 -0.51 -16.69
C ALA A 45 29.36 -1.17 -17.17
N ILE A 46 28.65 -1.86 -16.26
CA ILE A 46 27.32 -2.44 -16.52
C ILE A 46 26.24 -1.43 -16.12
N THR A 47 25.42 -1.02 -17.10
CA THR A 47 24.19 -0.26 -16.81
C THR A 47 23.08 -1.22 -16.41
N VAL A 48 22.69 -1.17 -15.13
CA VAL A 48 21.49 -1.84 -14.61
C VAL A 48 20.34 -0.84 -14.66
N SER A 49 19.27 -1.21 -15.35
CA SER A 49 18.00 -0.50 -15.31
C SER A 49 16.91 -1.47 -14.86
N PHE A 50 16.01 -1.00 -14.00
CA PHE A 50 14.78 -1.73 -13.75
C PHE A 50 13.96 -1.79 -15.05
N LYS A 51 13.22 -2.88 -15.23
CA LYS A 51 12.18 -2.95 -16.25
C LYS A 51 11.02 -2.09 -15.77
N GLU A 52 10.65 -1.05 -16.52
CA GLU A 52 9.47 -0.22 -16.24
C GLU A 52 8.24 -1.08 -15.98
N THR A 53 7.49 -0.76 -14.92
CA THR A 53 6.34 -1.55 -14.51
C THR A 53 5.23 -1.43 -15.56
N SER A 54 4.79 -2.57 -16.09
CA SER A 54 3.84 -2.63 -17.19
C SER A 54 2.40 -2.59 -16.68
N LEU A 55 1.69 -1.48 -16.94
CA LEU A 55 0.28 -1.32 -16.56
C LEU A 55 -0.74 -2.06 -17.44
N ALA A 56 -0.29 -2.88 -18.41
CA ALA A 56 -1.15 -3.48 -19.45
C ALA A 56 -2.28 -4.40 -18.94
N GLY A 57 -2.24 -4.86 -17.68
CA GLY A 57 -3.34 -5.60 -17.05
C GLY A 57 -4.37 -4.72 -16.31
N ILE A 58 -4.13 -3.42 -16.18
CA ILE A 58 -5.06 -2.46 -15.56
C ILE A 58 -6.08 -2.02 -16.61
N ARG A 59 -7.37 -2.01 -16.26
CA ARG A 59 -8.45 -1.64 -17.18
C ARG A 59 -8.32 -0.17 -17.60
N GLU A 60 -8.47 0.10 -18.90
CA GLU A 60 -8.44 1.47 -19.48
C GLU A 60 -9.41 2.44 -18.78
N THR A 61 -10.54 1.92 -18.30
CA THR A 61 -11.56 2.63 -17.52
C THR A 61 -11.07 3.23 -16.20
N LEU A 62 -9.95 2.78 -15.64
CA LEU A 62 -9.37 3.30 -14.39
C LEU A 62 -8.42 4.49 -14.59
N PHE A 63 -7.98 4.74 -15.82
CA PHE A 63 -7.17 5.93 -16.13
C PHE A 63 -8.07 7.16 -16.18
N LYS A 64 -7.59 8.29 -15.66
CA LYS A 64 -8.36 9.55 -15.65
C LYS A 64 -8.44 10.16 -17.06
N THR A 65 -9.64 10.56 -17.46
CA THR A 65 -9.92 11.19 -18.77
C THR A 65 -10.41 12.63 -18.64
N GLY A 66 -10.75 13.09 -17.43
CA GLY A 66 -11.24 14.44 -17.15
C GLY A 66 -10.83 14.95 -15.76
N GLN A 67 -10.85 16.26 -15.56
CA GLN A 67 -10.48 16.94 -14.31
C GLN A 67 -11.48 16.73 -13.16
N ASN A 68 -12.62 16.08 -13.44
CA ASN A 68 -13.63 15.68 -12.46
C ASN A 68 -13.55 14.18 -12.11
N GLU A 69 -12.57 13.45 -12.61
CA GLU A 69 -12.34 12.05 -12.25
C GLU A 69 -11.19 11.95 -11.23
N TYR A 70 -11.38 11.16 -10.18
CA TYR A 70 -10.42 10.97 -9.09
C TYR A 70 -10.15 9.50 -8.83
N SER A 71 -8.91 9.18 -8.47
CA SER A 71 -8.39 7.82 -8.35
C SER A 71 -7.85 7.56 -6.95
N PHE A 72 -8.26 6.42 -6.39
CA PHE A 72 -7.99 6.02 -5.01
C PHE A 72 -7.32 4.64 -5.03
N LEU A 73 -6.20 4.50 -4.33
CA LEU A 73 -5.51 3.22 -4.14
C LEU A 73 -5.45 2.88 -2.64
N THR A 74 -5.68 1.63 -2.28
CA THR A 74 -5.24 1.10 -0.99
C THR A 74 -4.42 -0.18 -1.15
N ILE A 75 -3.42 -0.36 -0.29
CA ILE A 75 -2.65 -1.60 -0.19
C ILE A 75 -1.96 -1.73 1.17
N ASN A 76 -2.08 -2.89 1.81
CA ASN A 76 -1.17 -3.33 2.86
C ASN A 76 0.19 -3.68 2.23
N LEU A 77 1.27 -3.05 2.69
CA LEU A 77 2.60 -3.14 2.09
C LEU A 77 3.47 -4.28 2.62
N HIS A 78 3.10 -4.94 3.72
CA HIS A 78 3.90 -5.99 4.39
C HIS A 78 5.38 -5.56 4.56
N THR A 79 5.56 -4.32 5.02
CA THR A 79 6.82 -3.55 4.87
C THR A 79 8.03 -4.25 5.52
N TYR A 80 9.09 -4.41 4.73
CA TYR A 80 10.36 -5.05 5.09
C TYR A 80 10.27 -6.55 5.43
N GLN A 81 9.22 -7.21 4.95
CA GLN A 81 9.00 -8.65 5.13
C GLN A 81 8.89 -9.42 3.81
N GLU A 82 8.78 -8.71 2.68
CA GLU A 82 8.76 -9.28 1.34
C GLU A 82 10.17 -9.47 0.76
N GLU A 83 10.42 -10.61 0.11
CA GLU A 83 11.59 -10.80 -0.76
C GLU A 83 11.62 -9.75 -1.89
N ASP A 84 12.80 -9.38 -2.39
CA ASP A 84 12.96 -8.35 -3.44
C ASP A 84 12.27 -7.00 -3.14
N GLN A 85 12.28 -6.58 -1.87
CA GLN A 85 11.63 -5.37 -1.35
C GLN A 85 11.86 -4.09 -2.19
N LEU A 86 13.07 -3.87 -2.73
CA LEU A 86 13.38 -2.71 -3.57
C LEU A 86 12.75 -2.80 -4.97
N GLU A 87 12.65 -3.99 -5.55
CA GLU A 87 11.94 -4.20 -6.82
C GLU A 87 10.43 -3.90 -6.63
N LYS A 88 9.88 -4.34 -5.49
CA LYS A 88 8.48 -4.12 -5.09
C LYS A 88 8.16 -2.67 -4.77
N LEU A 89 9.07 -1.96 -4.09
CA LEU A 89 9.00 -0.51 -3.86
C LEU A 89 8.94 0.25 -5.20
N ASN A 90 9.82 -0.08 -6.16
CA ASN A 90 9.77 0.54 -7.49
C ASN A 90 8.46 0.22 -8.22
N MET A 91 7.92 -1.00 -8.14
CA MET A 91 6.60 -1.32 -8.71
C MET A 91 5.45 -0.50 -8.11
N VAL A 92 5.47 -0.21 -6.80
CA VAL A 92 4.46 0.66 -6.16
C VAL A 92 4.60 2.12 -6.61
N ILE A 93 5.83 2.65 -6.64
CA ILE A 93 6.14 4.00 -7.15
C ILE A 93 5.68 4.14 -8.61
N ASP A 94 5.99 3.16 -9.46
CA ASP A 94 5.65 3.17 -10.87
C ASP A 94 4.14 3.18 -11.11
N VAL A 95 3.37 2.34 -10.41
CA VAL A 95 1.91 2.30 -10.56
C VAL A 95 1.29 3.63 -10.14
N ILE A 96 1.74 4.22 -9.04
CA ILE A 96 1.23 5.52 -8.56
C ILE A 96 1.60 6.66 -9.53
N GLY A 97 2.85 6.69 -10.00
CA GLY A 97 3.37 7.73 -10.89
C GLY A 97 2.83 7.66 -12.32
N GLN A 98 2.77 6.47 -12.92
CA GLN A 98 2.27 6.29 -14.29
C GLN A 98 0.74 6.44 -14.40
N MET A 99 -0.03 6.09 -13.36
CA MET A 99 -1.48 6.30 -13.33
C MET A 99 -1.92 7.67 -12.80
N ASP A 100 -0.99 8.45 -12.25
CA ASP A 100 -1.26 9.74 -11.60
C ASP A 100 -2.23 9.64 -10.40
N ILE A 101 -2.08 8.65 -9.52
CA ILE A 101 -3.11 8.30 -8.51
C ILE A 101 -3.31 9.41 -7.48
N ASP A 102 -4.54 9.91 -7.33
CA ASP A 102 -4.82 11.12 -6.53
C ASP A 102 -4.65 10.93 -5.02
N PHE A 103 -5.14 9.80 -4.50
CA PHE A 103 -5.18 9.48 -3.08
C PHE A 103 -4.74 8.03 -2.85
N ILE A 104 -3.83 7.81 -1.90
CA ILE A 104 -3.33 6.47 -1.58
C ILE A 104 -3.37 6.23 -0.07
N THR A 105 -3.83 5.06 0.35
CA THR A 105 -3.81 4.60 1.75
C THR A 105 -2.94 3.36 1.90
N PHE A 106 -1.89 3.45 2.72
CA PHE A 106 -1.01 2.33 3.01
C PHE A 106 -1.24 1.74 4.39
N GLN A 107 -1.18 0.41 4.49
CA GLN A 107 -1.23 -0.37 5.72
C GLN A 107 0.06 -1.17 5.90
N GLU A 108 0.39 -1.51 7.16
CA GLU A 108 1.74 -1.94 7.58
C GLU A 108 2.84 -1.08 6.97
N CYS A 109 2.57 0.22 6.80
CA CYS A 109 3.55 1.18 6.36
C CYS A 109 4.47 1.41 7.55
N ALA A 110 5.69 0.87 7.49
CA ALA A 110 6.57 0.80 8.66
C ALA A 110 7.93 1.48 8.46
N GLN A 111 8.68 1.52 9.55
CA GLN A 111 10.05 2.01 9.66
C GLN A 111 10.76 1.23 10.80
N HIS A 112 12.08 1.05 10.74
CA HIS A 112 12.81 0.32 11.78
C HIS A 112 13.02 1.20 13.02
N LYS A 113 12.68 0.71 14.21
CA LYS A 113 12.76 1.47 15.48
C LYS A 113 14.14 2.04 15.84
N SER A 114 15.21 1.67 15.11
CA SER A 114 16.58 2.18 15.29
C SER A 114 17.17 2.92 14.09
N ALA A 115 16.42 3.14 13.01
CA ALA A 115 16.86 3.98 11.89
C ALA A 115 16.83 5.47 12.30
N GLU A 116 17.60 6.33 11.63
CA GLU A 116 17.74 7.74 12.00
C GLU A 116 16.42 8.51 11.80
N LEU A 117 16.06 9.35 12.78
CA LEU A 117 14.88 10.23 12.70
C LEU A 117 15.21 11.47 11.88
N ILE A 118 14.52 11.65 10.75
CA ILE A 118 14.75 12.74 9.79
C ILE A 118 13.75 13.90 9.96
N ASP A 119 12.51 13.62 10.40
CA ASP A 119 11.51 14.64 10.72
C ASP A 119 10.52 14.14 11.79
N ALA A 120 10.56 14.74 12.98
CA ALA A 120 9.70 14.48 14.14
C ALA A 120 9.57 13.00 14.57
N ILE A 121 8.74 12.22 13.89
CA ILE A 121 8.51 10.77 14.11
C ILE A 121 8.87 9.91 12.89
N ILE A 122 9.21 10.50 11.76
CA ILE A 122 9.58 9.85 10.50
C ILE A 122 11.07 9.52 10.51
N ARG A 123 11.40 8.29 10.13
CA ARG A 123 12.78 7.82 9.95
C ARG A 123 13.18 7.77 8.47
N GLU A 124 14.48 7.73 8.23
CA GLU A 124 15.09 7.58 6.89
C GLU A 124 14.53 6.39 6.09
N ASP A 125 14.15 5.30 6.78
CA ASP A 125 13.61 4.08 6.18
C ASP A 125 12.07 4.00 6.22
N ASN A 126 11.38 5.11 6.46
CA ASN A 126 9.92 5.12 6.44
C ASN A 126 9.37 4.85 5.03
N MET A 127 8.57 3.80 4.87
CA MET A 127 8.10 3.36 3.55
C MET A 127 7.28 4.42 2.81
N ALA A 128 6.45 5.24 3.50
CA ALA A 128 5.74 6.35 2.87
C ALA A 128 6.68 7.48 2.43
N HIS A 129 7.71 7.79 3.23
CA HIS A 129 8.76 8.74 2.85
C HIS A 129 9.51 8.29 1.59
N LEU A 130 9.94 7.02 1.54
CA LEU A 130 10.65 6.46 0.39
C LEU A 130 9.79 6.44 -0.88
N ILE A 131 8.50 6.11 -0.78
CA ILE A 131 7.57 6.16 -1.91
C ILE A 131 7.39 7.61 -2.41
N VAL A 132 7.20 8.58 -1.52
CA VAL A 132 7.05 10.01 -1.91
C VAL A 132 8.35 10.56 -2.53
N ALA A 133 9.51 10.20 -2.00
CA ALA A 133 10.81 10.59 -2.56
C ALA A 133 11.03 10.00 -3.96
N GLY A 134 10.69 8.72 -4.17
CA GLY A 134 10.79 8.06 -5.47
C GLY A 134 9.80 8.60 -6.51
N LEU A 135 8.61 9.05 -6.09
CA LEU A 135 7.62 9.71 -6.96
C LEU A 135 8.10 11.10 -7.42
N ASP A 136 8.78 11.85 -6.55
CA ASP A 136 9.41 13.12 -6.93
C ASP A 136 10.64 12.89 -7.84
N GLU A 137 11.50 11.92 -7.53
CA GLU A 137 12.69 11.60 -8.33
C GLU A 137 12.35 11.08 -9.74
N LYS A 138 11.39 10.15 -9.87
CA LYS A 138 11.09 9.46 -11.14
C LYS A 138 10.00 10.17 -11.96
N TYR A 139 9.03 10.81 -11.31
CA TYR A 139 7.85 11.38 -11.97
C TYR A 139 7.64 12.89 -11.69
N SER A 140 8.57 13.55 -11.00
CA SER A 140 8.51 14.99 -10.67
C SER A 140 7.18 15.41 -10.00
N THR A 141 6.56 14.50 -9.26
CA THR A 141 5.21 14.67 -8.70
C THR A 141 5.27 14.72 -7.17
N SER A 142 5.21 15.93 -6.62
CA SER A 142 5.39 16.18 -5.19
C SER A 142 4.13 15.87 -4.36
N TYR A 143 3.90 14.59 -4.04
CA TYR A 143 2.87 14.16 -3.10
C TYR A 143 3.04 14.77 -1.70
N LYS A 144 1.96 14.81 -0.93
CA LYS A 144 1.96 15.13 0.51
C LYS A 144 1.49 13.89 1.25
N PHE A 145 2.07 13.61 2.43
CA PHE A 145 1.70 12.43 3.20
C PHE A 145 1.55 12.72 4.69
N SER A 146 0.79 11.87 5.36
CA SER A 146 0.66 11.78 6.80
C SER A 146 0.89 10.34 7.23
N TRP A 147 1.64 10.12 8.30
CA TRP A 147 2.02 8.79 8.80
C TRP A 147 2.11 8.79 10.32
N ASP A 148 1.69 7.70 10.94
CA ASP A 148 1.81 7.41 12.37
C ASP A 148 1.62 5.90 12.58
N TRP A 149 2.21 5.38 13.65
CA TRP A 149 2.28 3.96 13.97
C TRP A 149 1.46 3.60 15.21
N ALA A 150 0.97 2.36 15.25
CA ALA A 150 0.06 1.89 16.28
C ALA A 150 0.78 1.04 17.34
N HIS A 151 1.67 0.15 16.95
CA HIS A 151 2.42 -0.76 17.84
C HIS A 151 3.69 -1.28 17.15
N TYR A 152 4.48 -2.10 17.85
CA TYR A 152 5.67 -2.74 17.29
C TYR A 152 5.35 -4.03 16.55
N GLY A 153 5.39 -4.00 15.22
CA GLY A 153 5.40 -5.19 14.38
C GLY A 153 6.71 -5.98 14.58
N TRP A 154 6.60 -7.30 14.75
CA TRP A 154 7.74 -8.23 14.93
C TRP A 154 8.79 -7.80 15.99
N ASN A 155 8.37 -6.98 16.96
CA ASN A 155 9.21 -6.30 17.96
C ASN A 155 10.25 -5.29 17.42
N VAL A 156 10.34 -5.05 16.11
CA VAL A 156 11.40 -4.22 15.49
C VAL A 156 10.88 -3.11 14.59
N TRP A 157 9.72 -3.31 13.97
CA TRP A 157 9.08 -2.36 13.06
C TRP A 157 8.11 -1.48 13.84
N GLU A 158 8.15 -0.17 13.62
CA GLU A 158 7.11 0.75 14.07
C GLU A 158 5.96 0.66 13.05
N GLU A 159 5.02 -0.27 13.29
CA GLU A 159 3.97 -0.64 12.33
C GLU A 159 2.85 0.41 12.32
N GLY A 160 2.62 0.99 11.13
CA GLY A 160 1.68 2.09 10.96
C GLY A 160 0.85 2.06 9.69
N VAL A 161 0.15 3.16 9.49
CA VAL A 161 -0.66 3.43 8.31
C VAL A 161 -0.25 4.78 7.73
N SER A 162 -0.59 5.04 6.47
CA SER A 162 -0.35 6.35 5.83
C SER A 162 -1.51 6.77 4.95
N VAL A 163 -1.72 8.08 4.82
CA VAL A 163 -2.42 8.68 3.67
C VAL A 163 -1.38 9.45 2.85
N LEU A 164 -1.34 9.22 1.54
CA LEU A 164 -0.74 10.10 0.55
C LEU A 164 -1.84 10.81 -0.23
N SER A 165 -1.57 12.05 -0.64
CA SER A 165 -2.44 12.87 -1.46
C SER A 165 -1.62 13.69 -2.44
N LYS A 166 -2.03 13.70 -3.71
CA LYS A 166 -1.50 14.64 -4.72
C LYS A 166 -1.92 16.09 -4.42
N TYR A 167 -3.02 16.26 -3.69
CA TYR A 167 -3.59 17.54 -3.30
C TYR A 167 -3.11 18.00 -1.90
N PRO A 168 -3.16 19.30 -1.56
CA PRO A 168 -2.77 19.81 -0.25
C PRO A 168 -3.58 19.20 0.89
N ILE A 169 -2.90 18.72 1.93
CA ILE A 169 -3.51 18.27 3.18
C ILE A 169 -3.63 19.47 4.12
N LEU A 170 -4.86 19.88 4.46
CA LEU A 170 -5.15 21.05 5.31
C LEU A 170 -5.16 20.70 6.80
N GLU A 171 -5.64 19.50 7.13
CA GLU A 171 -5.76 18.95 8.49
C GLU A 171 -5.41 17.46 8.40
N ASN A 172 -4.74 16.91 9.41
CA ASN A 172 -4.61 15.47 9.58
C ASN A 172 -4.69 15.12 11.06
N GLU A 173 -5.13 13.89 11.37
CA GLU A 173 -5.18 13.38 12.73
C GLU A 173 -4.94 11.87 12.74
N ALA A 174 -4.06 11.41 13.64
CA ALA A 174 -3.82 10.00 13.89
C ALA A 174 -4.46 9.58 15.23
N ARG A 175 -5.52 8.76 15.18
CA ARG A 175 -6.35 8.40 16.34
C ARG A 175 -6.32 6.88 16.57
N TYR A 176 -6.19 6.43 17.82
CA TYR A 176 -6.46 5.03 18.15
C TYR A 176 -7.96 4.75 18.07
N VAL A 177 -8.33 3.70 17.33
CA VAL A 177 -9.72 3.21 17.24
C VAL A 177 -9.93 1.93 18.04
N SER A 178 -8.85 1.32 18.51
CA SER A 178 -8.80 0.13 19.35
C SER A 178 -9.05 0.42 20.84
N SER A 179 -9.53 -0.58 21.59
CA SER A 179 -9.66 -0.50 23.04
C SER A 179 -8.30 -0.41 23.76
N SER A 180 -7.26 -1.02 23.18
CA SER A 180 -5.88 -0.91 23.65
C SER A 180 -5.12 0.19 22.92
N THR A 181 -4.27 0.96 23.62
CA THR A 181 -3.38 1.99 23.05
C THR A 181 -1.89 1.69 23.28
N SER A 182 -1.56 0.46 23.72
CA SER A 182 -0.19 0.07 24.04
C SER A 182 0.62 -0.22 22.78
N LYS A 183 1.81 0.39 22.70
CA LYS A 183 2.78 0.12 21.62
C LYS A 183 3.27 -1.34 21.57
N THR A 184 2.96 -2.17 22.57
CA THR A 184 3.33 -3.60 22.60
C THR A 184 2.11 -4.53 22.50
N ASN A 185 0.93 -4.04 22.10
CA ASN A 185 -0.24 -4.88 21.81
C ASN A 185 -0.55 -4.85 20.30
N ILE A 186 -0.60 -6.02 19.66
CA ILE A 186 -0.98 -6.24 18.26
C ILE A 186 -2.42 -5.81 17.95
N GLU A 187 -3.28 -5.72 18.96
CA GLU A 187 -4.67 -5.22 18.87
C GLU A 187 -4.73 -3.69 18.81
N SER A 188 -3.67 -2.98 19.20
CA SER A 188 -3.62 -1.52 19.15
C SER A 188 -3.53 -1.04 17.71
N ARG A 189 -4.59 -0.39 17.21
CA ARG A 189 -4.74 0.05 15.82
C ARG A 189 -5.06 1.54 15.76
N LYS A 190 -4.30 2.26 14.94
CA LYS A 190 -4.53 3.68 14.62
C LYS A 190 -5.19 3.82 13.26
N VAL A 191 -5.87 4.95 13.09
CA VAL A 191 -6.43 5.42 11.82
C VAL A 191 -5.90 6.82 11.58
N ILE A 192 -5.50 7.11 10.34
CA ILE A 192 -5.08 8.44 9.92
C ILE A 192 -6.15 9.05 9.06
N TYR A 193 -6.73 10.14 9.56
CA TYR A 193 -7.55 11.06 8.81
C TYR A 193 -6.67 12.10 8.10
N SER A 194 -7.04 12.51 6.89
CA SER A 194 -6.45 13.68 6.22
C SER A 194 -7.47 14.40 5.33
N ALA A 195 -7.60 15.70 5.56
CA ALA A 195 -8.44 16.64 4.81
C ALA A 195 -7.71 17.16 3.58
N CYS A 196 -8.01 16.62 2.41
CA CYS A 196 -7.32 16.95 1.16
C CYS A 196 -8.16 17.94 0.34
N GLN A 197 -7.60 19.10 -0.02
CA GLN A 197 -8.33 20.16 -0.72
C GLN A 197 -8.30 20.00 -2.24
N LEU A 198 -9.48 19.91 -2.85
CA LEU A 198 -9.65 19.84 -4.30
C LEU A 198 -9.51 21.23 -4.98
N PRO A 199 -9.22 21.28 -6.29
CA PRO A 199 -9.06 22.54 -7.03
C PRO A 199 -10.32 23.43 -7.09
N ASP A 200 -11.50 22.85 -6.88
CA ASP A 200 -12.78 23.57 -6.79
C ASP A 200 -13.10 24.08 -5.37
N GLY A 201 -12.23 23.78 -4.39
CA GLY A 201 -12.40 24.15 -2.99
C GLY A 201 -13.25 23.17 -2.17
N LYS A 202 -13.78 22.09 -2.77
CA LYS A 202 -14.36 20.95 -2.02
C LYS A 202 -13.24 20.15 -1.33
N GLN A 203 -13.60 19.23 -0.45
CA GLN A 203 -12.65 18.47 0.36
C GLN A 203 -12.86 16.95 0.20
N ILE A 204 -11.77 16.19 0.13
CA ILE A 204 -11.78 14.73 0.26
C ILE A 204 -11.14 14.35 1.59
N ASN A 205 -11.92 13.70 2.44
CA ASN A 205 -11.50 13.18 3.73
C ASN A 205 -11.05 11.73 3.54
N MET A 206 -9.74 11.52 3.49
CA MET A 206 -9.16 10.17 3.46
C MET A 206 -9.02 9.62 4.87
N TYR A 207 -9.33 8.34 5.06
CA TYR A 207 -9.05 7.60 6.30
C TYR A 207 -8.30 6.32 5.95
N SER A 208 -7.01 6.26 6.29
CA SER A 208 -6.23 5.03 6.18
C SER A 208 -6.44 4.16 7.40
N VAL A 209 -6.91 2.92 7.21
CA VAL A 209 -7.27 2.00 8.29
C VAL A 209 -6.52 0.67 8.17
N HIS A 210 -6.07 0.12 9.30
CA HIS A 210 -5.76 -1.29 9.45
C HIS A 210 -6.49 -1.74 10.72
N THR A 211 -7.52 -2.60 10.64
CA THR A 211 -8.27 -3.07 11.83
C THR A 211 -7.88 -4.49 12.25
N HIS A 212 -7.98 -4.78 13.55
CA HIS A 212 -7.47 -6.01 14.15
C HIS A 212 -8.12 -7.29 13.58
N TRP A 213 -7.29 -8.25 13.15
CA TRP A 213 -7.73 -9.60 12.79
C TRP A 213 -8.50 -10.26 13.92
N ARG A 214 -9.79 -10.53 13.72
CA ARG A 214 -10.66 -11.20 14.69
C ARG A 214 -10.09 -12.57 15.08
N THR A 215 -9.66 -12.72 16.33
CA THR A 215 -9.05 -13.97 16.84
C THR A 215 -10.04 -15.04 17.32
N SER A 216 -11.33 -14.71 17.50
CA SER A 216 -12.32 -15.66 18.03
C SER A 216 -13.77 -15.36 17.61
N LEU A 217 -14.65 -16.34 17.85
CA LEU A 217 -16.10 -16.22 17.66
C LEU A 217 -16.73 -15.11 18.53
N THR A 218 -16.12 -14.79 19.67
CA THR A 218 -16.68 -13.89 20.71
C THR A 218 -15.95 -12.56 20.84
N SER A 219 -14.88 -12.31 20.09
CA SER A 219 -14.23 -11.00 20.07
C SER A 219 -15.17 -9.96 19.44
N GLU A 220 -15.26 -8.78 20.03
CA GLU A 220 -15.96 -7.62 19.45
C GLU A 220 -15.00 -6.51 19.00
N GLU A 221 -13.70 -6.65 19.26
CA GLU A 221 -12.70 -5.58 19.11
C GLU A 221 -12.69 -5.00 17.69
N GLN A 222 -12.66 -5.86 16.66
CA GLN A 222 -12.74 -5.45 15.25
C GLN A 222 -14.02 -4.62 14.95
N ASN A 223 -15.18 -5.07 15.41
CA ASN A 223 -16.44 -4.35 15.22
C ASN A 223 -16.47 -3.03 15.99
N ASN A 224 -15.79 -2.95 17.14
CA ASN A 224 -15.68 -1.72 17.93
C ASN A 224 -14.70 -0.73 17.28
N GLN A 225 -13.60 -1.21 16.68
CA GLN A 225 -12.72 -0.41 15.83
C GLN A 225 -13.48 0.18 14.64
N ILE A 226 -14.33 -0.60 13.97
CA ILE A 226 -15.18 -0.11 12.84
C ILE A 226 -16.22 0.93 13.30
N LYS A 227 -16.86 0.76 14.47
CA LYS A 227 -17.74 1.79 15.04
C LYS A 227 -16.98 3.08 15.37
N ASN A 228 -15.77 2.96 15.90
CA ASN A 228 -14.91 4.11 16.24
C ASN A 228 -14.39 4.82 14.98
N ILE A 229 -14.12 4.09 13.90
CA ILE A 229 -13.88 4.64 12.56
C ILE A 229 -15.10 5.45 12.10
N GLN A 230 -16.29 4.86 12.11
CA GLN A 230 -17.53 5.54 11.70
C GLN A 230 -17.77 6.82 12.51
N ALA A 231 -17.55 6.80 13.82
CA ALA A 231 -17.66 7.97 14.70
C ALA A 231 -16.64 9.07 14.35
N MET A 232 -15.38 8.71 14.05
CA MET A 232 -14.36 9.68 13.60
C MET A 232 -14.72 10.28 12.24
N VAL A 233 -15.25 9.47 11.32
CA VAL A 233 -15.71 9.94 10.01
C VAL A 233 -16.88 10.91 10.15
N ASP A 234 -17.84 10.63 11.03
CA ASP A 234 -18.98 11.50 11.29
C ASP A 234 -18.57 12.81 12.00
N GLU A 235 -17.60 12.78 12.92
CA GLU A 235 -17.01 13.97 13.56
C GLU A 235 -16.33 14.91 12.55
N LYS A 236 -15.55 14.35 11.61
CA LYS A 236 -14.81 15.11 10.59
C LYS A 236 -15.62 15.43 9.32
N SER A 237 -16.88 14.98 9.24
CA SER A 237 -17.76 15.24 8.09
C SER A 237 -18.31 16.67 8.11
N THR A 238 -18.06 17.42 7.04
CA THR A 238 -18.63 18.74 6.77
C THR A 238 -19.55 18.70 5.54
N ALA A 239 -20.34 19.76 5.33
CA ALA A 239 -21.22 19.88 4.15
C ALA A 239 -20.46 19.93 2.80
N ASN A 240 -19.16 20.23 2.79
CA ASN A 240 -18.34 20.37 1.59
C ASN A 240 -17.27 19.25 1.47
N SER A 241 -17.39 18.17 2.24
CA SER A 241 -16.38 17.11 2.31
C SER A 241 -16.94 15.72 2.03
N TYR A 242 -16.29 14.96 1.15
CA TYR A 242 -16.61 13.57 0.84
C TYR A 242 -15.63 12.63 1.55
N SER A 243 -16.14 11.60 2.24
CA SER A 243 -15.29 10.72 3.07
C SER A 243 -15.06 9.37 2.41
N PHE A 244 -13.79 8.97 2.32
CA PHE A 244 -13.32 7.69 1.77
C PHE A 244 -12.49 6.95 2.83
N VAL A 245 -13.00 5.81 3.30
CA VAL A 245 -12.37 4.98 4.32
C VAL A 245 -11.76 3.77 3.64
N ALA A 246 -10.43 3.70 3.62
CA ALA A 246 -9.71 2.78 2.77
C ALA A 246 -8.58 2.07 3.52
N GLY A 247 -8.44 0.77 3.28
CA GLY A 247 -7.42 -0.06 3.91
C GLY A 247 -7.81 -1.50 4.12
N ASP A 248 -6.98 -2.21 4.89
CA ASP A 248 -7.24 -3.55 5.36
C ASP A 248 -8.18 -3.50 6.57
N PHE A 249 -9.36 -4.07 6.42
CA PHE A 249 -10.32 -4.20 7.50
C PHE A 249 -10.21 -5.56 8.20
N ASN A 250 -9.51 -6.56 7.65
CA ASN A 250 -9.54 -7.95 8.09
C ASN A 250 -10.97 -8.56 8.14
N VAL A 251 -11.90 -8.04 7.33
CA VAL A 251 -13.31 -8.46 7.28
C VAL A 251 -13.66 -9.09 5.95
N ASN A 252 -14.47 -10.13 6.01
CA ASN A 252 -15.02 -10.85 4.86
C ASN A 252 -16.32 -10.21 4.35
N PRO A 253 -16.57 -10.08 3.03
CA PRO A 253 -17.81 -9.52 2.50
C PRO A 253 -18.90 -10.57 2.20
N THR A 254 -18.59 -11.88 2.26
CA THR A 254 -19.58 -12.96 2.08
C THR A 254 -20.50 -13.13 3.31
N SER A 255 -21.37 -14.14 3.31
CA SER A 255 -22.22 -14.49 4.46
C SER A 255 -21.55 -15.36 5.53
N ASP A 256 -20.23 -15.60 5.49
CA ASP A 256 -19.56 -16.50 6.45
C ASP A 256 -19.30 -15.82 7.82
N TYR A 257 -19.87 -16.41 8.87
CA TYR A 257 -19.74 -15.95 10.27
C TYR A 257 -18.53 -16.61 10.95
N PRO A 258 -17.76 -15.89 11.81
CA PRO A 258 -17.95 -14.51 12.26
C PRO A 258 -17.26 -13.45 11.38
N TRP A 259 -16.49 -13.88 10.37
CA TRP A 259 -15.61 -13.00 9.58
C TRP A 259 -16.36 -11.88 8.86
N SER A 260 -17.64 -12.08 8.56
CA SER A 260 -18.51 -11.09 7.91
C SER A 260 -19.15 -10.06 8.84
N GLU A 261 -19.02 -10.19 10.16
CA GLU A 261 -19.68 -9.26 11.10
C GLU A 261 -19.10 -7.84 11.04
N GLY A 262 -17.80 -7.69 10.79
CA GLY A 262 -17.17 -6.38 10.64
C GLY A 262 -17.59 -5.68 9.34
N TYR A 263 -17.61 -6.39 8.21
CA TYR A 263 -18.13 -5.86 6.94
C TYR A 263 -19.59 -5.41 7.09
N LYS A 264 -20.45 -6.25 7.68
CA LYS A 264 -21.84 -5.89 8.01
C LYS A 264 -21.89 -4.64 8.87
N THR A 265 -21.04 -4.51 9.88
CA THR A 265 -20.99 -3.31 10.75
C THR A 265 -20.65 -2.05 9.96
N MET A 266 -19.76 -2.14 8.96
CA MET A 266 -19.40 -1.01 8.11
C MET A 266 -20.58 -0.53 7.24
N ILE A 267 -21.38 -1.46 6.69
CA ILE A 267 -22.49 -1.13 5.76
C ILE A 267 -23.89 -1.08 6.38
N ALA A 268 -24.07 -1.48 7.65
CA ALA A 268 -25.37 -1.78 8.27
C ALA A 268 -26.43 -0.66 8.20
N ASN A 269 -26.01 0.59 8.11
CA ASN A 269 -26.85 1.78 8.10
C ASN A 269 -27.09 2.36 6.69
N GLY A 270 -26.45 1.83 5.64
CA GLY A 270 -26.48 2.40 4.29
C GLY A 270 -25.69 3.70 4.12
N ASN A 271 -24.95 4.16 5.15
CA ASN A 271 -24.14 5.37 5.09
C ASN A 271 -22.81 5.16 4.34
N TYR A 272 -22.46 3.92 3.98
CA TYR A 272 -21.24 3.57 3.26
C TYR A 272 -21.54 2.59 2.13
N VAL A 273 -20.86 2.78 1.00
CA VAL A 273 -20.87 1.84 -0.14
C VAL A 273 -19.47 1.26 -0.36
N ASP A 274 -19.40 -0.04 -0.61
CA ASP A 274 -18.19 -0.71 -1.08
C ASP A 274 -17.98 -0.40 -2.56
N THR A 275 -16.97 0.42 -2.88
CA THR A 275 -16.73 0.84 -4.27
C THR A 275 -16.28 -0.31 -5.18
N TYR A 276 -15.68 -1.37 -4.62
CA TYR A 276 -15.33 -2.55 -5.40
C TYR A 276 -16.57 -3.35 -5.78
N LEU A 277 -17.50 -3.55 -4.83
CA LEU A 277 -18.77 -4.24 -5.10
C LEU A 277 -19.65 -3.47 -6.11
N LEU A 278 -19.64 -2.13 -6.09
CA LEU A 278 -20.39 -1.31 -7.05
C LEU A 278 -19.89 -1.45 -8.50
N ALA A 279 -18.60 -1.75 -8.70
CA ALA A 279 -18.01 -1.95 -10.04
C ALA A 279 -17.91 -3.43 -10.44
N ASN A 280 -18.04 -4.38 -9.50
CA ASN A 280 -17.86 -5.81 -9.73
C ASN A 280 -19.06 -6.57 -9.14
N ASP A 281 -20.14 -6.64 -9.92
CA ASP A 281 -21.39 -7.32 -9.55
C ASP A 281 -21.13 -8.73 -9.01
N GLY A 282 -21.55 -8.96 -7.77
CA GLY A 282 -21.39 -10.26 -7.11
C GLY A 282 -20.05 -10.51 -6.41
N ALA A 283 -19.20 -9.49 -6.19
CA ALA A 283 -17.96 -9.59 -5.40
C ALA A 283 -18.14 -9.99 -3.90
N ASN A 284 -19.38 -10.24 -3.46
CA ASN A 284 -19.76 -10.76 -2.14
C ASN A 284 -20.43 -12.15 -2.21
N ASN A 285 -20.62 -12.70 -3.42
CA ASN A 285 -21.33 -13.96 -3.61
C ASN A 285 -20.49 -15.15 -3.16
N LYS A 286 -21.17 -16.23 -2.78
CA LYS A 286 -20.54 -17.55 -2.61
C LYS A 286 -20.43 -18.25 -3.97
N PRO A 287 -19.40 -19.08 -4.21
CA PRO A 287 -18.52 -19.69 -3.19
C PRO A 287 -17.09 -19.12 -3.12
N ALA A 288 -16.62 -18.85 -1.88
CA ALA A 288 -15.38 -19.37 -1.11
C ALA A 288 -14.15 -19.10 -2.11
N GLN A 289 -14.05 -19.76 -3.27
CA GLN A 289 -13.03 -19.63 -4.33
C GLN A 289 -13.07 -18.26 -5.07
N SER A 290 -13.10 -17.17 -4.32
CA SER A 290 -13.35 -15.83 -4.84
C SER A 290 -12.26 -15.38 -5.82
N GLN A 291 -12.69 -15.00 -7.03
CA GLN A 291 -11.83 -14.36 -8.04
C GLN A 291 -11.40 -12.94 -7.64
N HIS A 292 -12.02 -12.41 -6.58
CA HIS A 292 -11.91 -11.06 -6.05
C HIS A 292 -11.11 -11.02 -4.74
N ASN A 293 -10.27 -12.03 -4.46
CA ASN A 293 -9.40 -12.02 -3.28
C ASN A 293 -8.40 -10.86 -3.35
N THR A 294 -8.21 -10.18 -2.21
CA THR A 294 -7.13 -9.23 -1.97
C THR A 294 -5.97 -9.85 -1.20
N VAL A 295 -6.13 -11.02 -0.55
CA VAL A 295 -5.02 -11.81 0.00
C VAL A 295 -4.97 -13.23 -0.55
N LEU A 296 -3.77 -13.81 -0.56
CA LEU A 296 -3.53 -15.21 -0.92
C LEU A 296 -3.95 -16.14 0.23
N GLY A 297 -4.97 -16.97 0.01
CA GLY A 297 -5.37 -18.00 0.99
C GLY A 297 -6.73 -18.63 0.71
N ASP A 298 -7.12 -19.57 1.58
CA ASP A 298 -8.43 -20.22 1.52
C ASP A 298 -9.54 -19.29 2.03
N PHE A 299 -10.29 -18.73 1.06
CA PHE A 299 -11.74 -18.54 1.12
C PHE A 299 -12.25 -17.85 2.42
N PRO A 300 -12.23 -16.51 2.49
CA PRO A 300 -12.88 -15.68 1.46
C PRO A 300 -12.00 -14.60 0.82
N GLY A 301 -10.78 -14.37 1.34
CA GLY A 301 -9.69 -13.63 0.72
C GLY A 301 -9.86 -12.14 0.37
N ARG A 302 -11.06 -11.56 0.31
CA ARG A 302 -11.25 -10.10 0.14
C ARG A 302 -11.36 -9.44 1.51
N ILE A 303 -10.35 -8.68 1.91
CA ILE A 303 -10.29 -7.99 3.22
C ILE A 303 -9.85 -6.51 3.13
N ASP A 304 -9.33 -6.09 1.98
CA ASP A 304 -8.97 -4.72 1.66
C ASP A 304 -10.12 -4.04 0.91
N TYR A 305 -10.42 -2.79 1.27
CA TYR A 305 -11.58 -2.05 0.75
C TYR A 305 -11.28 -0.57 0.53
N ILE A 306 -12.07 0.04 -0.37
CA ILE A 306 -12.27 1.49 -0.44
C ILE A 306 -13.78 1.71 -0.26
N PHE A 307 -14.19 2.08 0.96
CA PHE A 307 -15.58 2.44 1.27
C PHE A 307 -15.78 3.94 1.07
N MET A 308 -16.74 4.33 0.24
CA MET A 308 -17.17 5.71 0.10
C MET A 308 -18.36 5.98 1.01
N LYS A 309 -18.34 7.08 1.77
CA LYS A 309 -19.52 7.54 2.51
C LYS A 309 -20.58 8.02 1.53
N SER A 310 -21.80 7.49 1.66
CA SER A 310 -22.91 7.67 0.72
C SER A 310 -23.21 9.15 0.46
N ASN A 311 -23.14 9.54 -0.81
CA ASN A 311 -23.36 10.90 -1.30
C ASN A 311 -23.98 10.84 -2.71
N ALA A 312 -24.44 11.98 -3.24
CA ALA A 312 -25.09 12.05 -4.55
C ALA A 312 -24.19 12.60 -5.68
N ASP A 313 -22.96 12.98 -5.35
CA ASP A 313 -22.08 13.76 -6.25
C ASP A 313 -20.98 12.92 -6.88
N PHE A 314 -20.67 11.73 -6.33
CA PHE A 314 -19.69 10.79 -6.87
C PHE A 314 -20.32 9.52 -7.44
N GLU A 315 -20.10 9.32 -8.74
CA GLU A 315 -20.29 8.04 -9.44
C GLU A 315 -19.02 7.18 -9.30
N VAL A 316 -19.15 5.89 -8.97
CA VAL A 316 -18.04 4.93 -9.10
C VAL A 316 -17.96 4.52 -10.57
N VAL A 317 -16.82 4.81 -11.23
CA VAL A 317 -16.62 4.52 -12.66
C VAL A 317 -16.08 3.11 -12.86
N ASP A 318 -15.10 2.71 -12.06
CA ASP A 318 -14.51 1.37 -12.08
C ASP A 318 -13.72 1.09 -10.79
N SER A 319 -13.50 -0.18 -10.46
CA SER A 319 -12.65 -0.61 -9.34
C SER A 319 -12.04 -2.00 -9.59
N GLN A 320 -10.72 -2.14 -9.45
CA GLN A 320 -9.95 -3.35 -9.77
C GLN A 320 -9.00 -3.74 -8.64
N ILE A 321 -8.75 -5.05 -8.50
CA ILE A 321 -7.66 -5.57 -7.66
C ILE A 321 -6.40 -5.65 -8.51
N ILE A 322 -5.37 -4.93 -8.08
CA ILE A 322 -4.07 -4.76 -8.74
C ILE A 322 -2.95 -5.35 -7.87
N PHE A 323 -1.70 -5.21 -8.30
CA PHE A 323 -0.55 -5.89 -7.70
C PHE A 323 -0.65 -7.43 -7.67
N ARG A 324 -1.44 -7.99 -8.60
CA ARG A 324 -1.42 -9.41 -8.93
C ARG A 324 -0.41 -9.71 -10.03
N ALA A 325 0.10 -10.94 -10.07
CA ALA A 325 1.07 -11.39 -11.08
C ALA A 325 0.54 -11.38 -12.53
N ASP A 326 -0.78 -11.47 -12.72
CA ASP A 326 -1.46 -11.36 -14.01
C ASP A 326 -1.83 -9.92 -14.41
N ILE A 327 -1.59 -8.93 -13.53
CA ILE A 327 -2.03 -7.53 -13.70
C ILE A 327 -0.85 -6.55 -13.80
N VAL A 328 0.07 -6.57 -12.82
CA VAL A 328 1.31 -5.75 -12.82
C VAL A 328 2.53 -6.42 -12.15
N GLY A 329 2.32 -7.31 -11.17
CA GLY A 329 3.38 -7.91 -10.33
C GLY A 329 3.02 -7.91 -8.84
N LYS A 330 3.45 -8.91 -8.06
CA LYS A 330 3.20 -9.02 -6.61
C LYS A 330 4.15 -8.10 -5.83
N VAL A 331 3.62 -7.20 -5.00
CA VAL A 331 4.41 -6.28 -4.15
C VAL A 331 4.26 -6.50 -2.64
N SER A 332 3.24 -7.24 -2.22
CA SER A 332 2.89 -7.58 -0.83
C SER A 332 2.07 -8.88 -0.84
N ASP A 333 1.99 -9.61 0.27
CA ASP A 333 1.07 -10.75 0.40
C ASP A 333 -0.41 -10.35 0.28
N HIS A 334 -0.70 -9.06 0.51
CA HIS A 334 -1.87 -8.35 0.01
C HIS A 334 -1.71 -7.83 -1.43
N TYR A 335 -2.83 -7.81 -2.15
CA TYR A 335 -3.07 -7.15 -3.41
C TYR A 335 -3.77 -5.81 -3.16
N GLY A 336 -3.43 -4.78 -3.94
CA GLY A 336 -4.05 -3.48 -3.80
C GLY A 336 -5.43 -3.41 -4.44
N VAL A 337 -6.31 -2.54 -3.92
CA VAL A 337 -7.58 -2.17 -4.58
C VAL A 337 -7.43 -0.75 -5.11
N ILE A 338 -7.68 -0.54 -6.40
CA ILE A 338 -7.76 0.77 -7.03
C ILE A 338 -9.20 1.05 -7.48
N THR A 339 -9.72 2.24 -7.18
CA THR A 339 -11.06 2.72 -7.57
C THR A 339 -10.92 4.05 -8.30
N LYS A 340 -11.62 4.24 -9.43
CA LYS A 340 -11.86 5.56 -10.03
C LYS A 340 -13.30 5.98 -9.80
N VAL A 341 -13.50 7.21 -9.34
CA VAL A 341 -14.81 7.88 -9.25
C VAL A 341 -14.86 9.09 -10.16
N ARG A 342 -16.07 9.59 -10.42
CA ARG A 342 -16.33 10.81 -11.19
C ARG A 342 -17.28 11.71 -10.41
N LEU A 343 -16.87 12.98 -10.23
CA LEU A 343 -17.75 14.03 -9.73
C LEU A 343 -18.75 14.39 -10.83
N ILE A 344 -20.04 14.24 -10.54
CA ILE A 344 -21.16 14.46 -11.48
C ILE A 344 -21.96 15.75 -11.19
N ASN A 345 -21.75 16.40 -10.03
CA ASN A 345 -22.43 17.62 -9.58
C ASN A 345 -21.47 18.74 -9.13
#